data_AF-A0A495ET53-F1
#
_entry.id   AF-A0A495ET53-F1
#
_cell.length_a   1.000
_cell.length_b   1.000
_cell.length_c   1.000
_cell.angle_alpha   90.00
_cell.angle_beta   90.00
_cell.angle_gamma   90.00
#
_symmetry.space_group_name_H-M   'P 1'
#
loop_
_entity.id
_entity.type
_entity.pdbx_description
1 polymer ?
#
loop_
_entity_poly.entity_id
_entity_poly.type
_entity_poly.pdbx_seq_one_letter_code
_entity_poly.pdbx_strand_id
1 'polypeptide(L)'
;MRTLGVDLAAAAKKTAVAVVEWADGAAHLAHLSLDLVDEEIVRLFGTSDMTGIDCPLGWPDAFLPFIAAHLAFDAGPVLEHDGIEGRRLLAYRDTDRFVTGRTGLIPLSVSADRLAHPAMRCAVIQAKIARDAGPQARDGSGRLAEVYPAASLKGWGIHARGYKGRGAPETERLSEALADLTLKAPWLDLAGYRDDLAASDDMFDALIASLTARAVSLGHTLRPDAGHAAAALSEGWIHLPACPLPALAGT
;
A
#
# COMPACT_ATOMS: atom_id res chain seq x y z
N MET A 1 0.54 19.57 6.78
CA MET A 1 -0.12 18.25 6.67
C MET A 1 0.89 17.17 7.04
N ARG A 2 0.46 16.06 7.62
CA ARG A 2 1.28 14.89 7.94
C ARG A 2 0.77 13.65 7.22
N THR A 3 1.61 12.95 6.48
CA THR A 3 1.29 11.64 5.88
C THR A 3 2.08 10.54 6.54
N LEU A 4 1.41 9.41 6.77
CA LEU A 4 2.03 8.17 7.24
C LEU A 4 2.10 7.19 6.07
N GLY A 5 3.26 6.59 5.85
CA GLY A 5 3.43 5.42 5.01
C GLY A 5 3.81 4.22 5.85
N VAL A 6 3.24 3.06 5.54
CA VAL A 6 3.49 1.80 6.23
C VAL A 6 3.81 0.73 5.19
N ASP A 7 5.01 0.16 5.24
CA ASP A 7 5.30 -1.11 4.58
C ASP A 7 5.05 -2.23 5.61
N LEU A 8 3.99 -3.02 5.40
CA LEU A 8 3.48 -3.94 6.42
C LEU A 8 3.94 -5.39 6.16
N ALA A 9 4.73 -5.92 7.09
CA ALA A 9 5.07 -7.33 7.13
C ALA A 9 4.11 -8.15 8.02
N ALA A 10 4.19 -9.48 7.91
CA ALA A 10 3.41 -10.43 8.72
C ALA A 10 3.69 -10.34 10.24
N ALA A 11 4.82 -9.74 10.62
CA ALA A 11 5.25 -9.55 12.00
C ALA A 11 5.90 -8.17 12.14
N ALA A 12 6.15 -7.73 13.38
CA ALA A 12 6.83 -6.46 13.62
C ALA A 12 8.13 -6.36 12.82
N LYS A 13 8.94 -7.43 12.84
CA LYS A 13 10.14 -7.55 12.01
C LYS A 13 9.84 -7.27 10.53
N LYS A 14 10.61 -6.39 9.90
CA LYS A 14 10.43 -5.90 8.51
C LYS A 14 9.21 -5.01 8.29
N THR A 15 8.52 -4.57 9.34
CA THR A 15 7.49 -3.54 9.21
C THR A 15 8.14 -2.18 9.38
N ALA A 16 8.03 -1.35 8.36
CA ALA A 16 8.59 -0.01 8.36
C ALA A 16 7.51 1.05 8.31
N VAL A 17 7.82 2.21 8.87
CA VAL A 17 6.96 3.40 8.74
C VAL A 17 7.79 4.61 8.37
N ALA A 18 7.18 5.50 7.57
CA ALA A 18 7.74 6.79 7.22
C ALA A 18 6.67 7.87 7.41
N VAL A 19 6.98 8.89 8.20
CA VAL A 19 6.12 10.05 8.36
C VAL A 19 6.74 11.23 7.62
N VAL A 20 5.98 11.78 6.67
CA VAL A 20 6.36 12.97 5.93
C VAL A 20 5.48 14.13 6.38
N GLU A 21 6.11 15.24 6.71
CA GLU A 21 5.45 16.50 7.02
C GLU A 21 5.57 17.45 5.84
N TRP A 22 4.45 18.05 5.45
CA TRP A 22 4.29 18.89 4.27
C TRP A 22 3.93 20.32 4.67
N ALA A 23 4.69 21.29 4.18
CA ALA A 23 4.47 22.72 4.36
C ALA A 23 5.11 23.52 3.22
N ASP A 24 4.44 24.58 2.77
CA ASP A 24 4.99 25.62 1.88
C ASP A 24 5.72 25.10 0.62
N GLY A 25 5.12 24.14 -0.09
CA GLY A 25 5.72 23.53 -1.29
C GLY A 25 6.94 22.65 -1.03
N ALA A 26 7.23 22.34 0.24
CA ALA A 26 8.30 21.46 0.67
C ALA A 26 7.76 20.31 1.53
N ALA A 27 8.61 19.31 1.72
CA ALA A 27 8.34 18.20 2.61
C ALA A 27 9.60 17.77 3.36
N HIS A 28 9.44 17.25 4.56
CA HIS A 28 10.54 16.65 5.30
C HIS A 28 10.14 15.29 5.89
N LEU A 29 11.05 14.33 5.84
CA LEU A 29 10.90 13.01 6.44
C LEU A 29 11.09 13.13 7.96
N ALA A 30 9.99 13.44 8.66
CA ALA A 30 9.98 13.73 10.10
C ALA A 30 10.24 12.50 10.98
N HIS A 31 9.95 11.30 10.48
CA HIS A 31 10.17 10.05 11.21
C HIS A 31 10.35 8.88 10.24
N LEU A 32 11.35 8.04 10.49
CA LEU A 32 11.56 6.76 9.82
C LEU A 32 11.92 5.70 10.86
N SER A 33 11.30 4.54 10.79
CA SER A 33 11.59 3.43 11.72
C SER A 33 11.27 2.08 11.09
N LEU A 34 11.88 1.02 11.62
CA LEU A 34 11.75 -0.37 11.19
C LEU A 34 11.52 -1.26 12.41
N ASP A 35 10.92 -2.42 12.16
CA ASP A 35 10.59 -3.45 13.15
C ASP A 35 9.44 -3.04 14.11
N LEU A 36 8.43 -2.30 13.59
CA LEU A 36 7.35 -1.72 14.39
C LEU A 36 6.24 -2.70 14.79
N VAL A 37 5.78 -2.56 16.03
CA VAL A 37 4.56 -3.24 16.52
C VAL A 37 3.30 -2.44 16.18
N ASP A 38 2.15 -3.13 16.20
CA ASP A 38 0.86 -2.58 15.76
C ASP A 38 0.46 -1.31 16.51
N GLU A 39 0.70 -1.26 17.83
CA GLU A 39 0.30 -0.13 18.68
C GLU A 39 0.99 1.16 18.25
N GLU A 40 2.18 1.07 17.68
CA GLU A 40 2.92 2.25 17.21
C GLU A 40 2.34 2.77 15.90
N ILE A 41 1.97 1.85 14.99
CA ILE A 41 1.28 2.17 13.74
C ILE A 41 -0.05 2.88 14.05
N VAL A 42 -0.82 2.37 15.02
CA VAL A 42 -2.10 2.98 15.44
C VAL A 42 -1.89 4.37 16.05
N ARG A 43 -0.85 4.56 16.87
CA ARG A 43 -0.50 5.89 17.42
C ARG A 43 -0.13 6.89 16.31
N LEU A 44 0.69 6.46 15.35
CA LEU A 44 1.10 7.30 14.21
C LEU A 44 -0.07 7.63 13.29
N PHE A 45 -0.99 6.68 13.07
CA PHE A 45 -2.24 6.94 12.36
C PHE A 45 -3.03 8.07 13.03
N GLY A 46 -3.15 8.04 14.36
CA GLY A 46 -3.87 9.03 15.15
C GLY A 46 -3.40 10.48 14.91
N THR A 47 -2.11 10.68 14.66
CA THR A 47 -1.50 12.01 14.44
C THR A 47 -1.30 12.37 12.97
N SER A 48 -1.67 11.51 12.03
CA SER A 48 -1.42 11.70 10.58
C SER A 48 -2.70 11.99 9.81
N ASP A 49 -2.69 12.98 8.92
CA ASP A 49 -3.87 13.38 8.15
C ASP A 49 -4.30 12.33 7.12
N MET A 50 -3.34 11.59 6.56
CA MET A 50 -3.59 10.50 5.59
C MET A 50 -2.53 9.41 5.73
N THR A 51 -2.95 8.15 5.67
CA THR A 51 -2.09 6.96 5.80
C THR A 51 -2.14 6.11 4.54
N GLY A 52 -0.99 5.81 3.95
CA GLY A 52 -0.82 4.81 2.91
C GLY A 52 -0.25 3.52 3.50
N ILE A 53 -0.86 2.37 3.23
CA ILE A 53 -0.37 1.07 3.70
C ILE A 53 -0.13 0.10 2.53
N ASP A 54 1.08 -0.46 2.43
CA ASP A 54 1.42 -1.52 1.48
C ASP A 54 0.92 -2.86 2.03
N CYS A 55 -0.41 -3.02 2.03
CA CYS A 55 -1.07 -4.25 2.41
C CYS A 55 -2.52 -4.27 1.91
N PRO A 56 -3.04 -5.42 1.43
CA PRO A 56 -4.45 -5.58 1.14
C PRO A 56 -5.35 -5.18 2.32
N LEU A 57 -6.31 -4.29 2.08
CA LEU A 57 -7.27 -3.87 3.10
C LEU A 57 -8.49 -4.81 3.24
N GLY A 58 -8.68 -5.70 2.28
CA GLY A 58 -9.77 -6.67 2.25
C GLY A 58 -9.43 -7.92 1.44
N TRP A 59 -10.43 -8.79 1.28
CA TRP A 59 -10.35 -10.04 0.51
C TRP A 59 -11.29 -9.96 -0.69
N PRO A 60 -11.11 -10.80 -1.73
CA PRO A 60 -12.06 -10.88 -2.83
C PRO A 60 -13.47 -11.22 -2.31
N ASP A 61 -14.48 -10.53 -2.83
CA ASP A 61 -15.88 -10.71 -2.42
C ASP A 61 -16.37 -12.13 -2.70
N ALA A 62 -15.83 -12.77 -3.74
CA ALA A 62 -16.10 -14.17 -4.07
C ALA A 62 -15.50 -15.17 -3.06
N PHE A 63 -14.42 -14.80 -2.35
CA PHE A 63 -13.66 -15.73 -1.51
C PHE A 63 -14.40 -16.12 -0.23
N LEU A 64 -15.05 -15.16 0.43
CA LEU A 64 -15.79 -15.38 1.66
C LEU A 64 -16.97 -16.35 1.52
N PRO A 65 -17.92 -16.14 0.58
CA PRO A 65 -19.03 -17.08 0.39
C PRO A 65 -18.55 -18.46 -0.05
N PHE A 66 -17.48 -18.55 -0.86
CA PHE A 66 -16.89 -19.82 -1.27
C PHE A 66 -16.39 -20.64 -0.07
N ILE A 67 -15.59 -20.04 0.82
CA ILE A 67 -15.07 -20.76 2.00
C ILE A 67 -16.19 -21.10 3.00
N ALA A 68 -17.14 -20.19 3.21
CA ALA A 68 -18.28 -20.44 4.09
C ALA A 68 -19.13 -21.61 3.58
N ALA A 69 -19.41 -21.65 2.28
CA ALA A 69 -20.14 -22.75 1.65
C ALA A 69 -19.37 -24.07 1.72
N HIS A 70 -18.06 -24.05 1.46
CA HIS A 70 -17.21 -25.23 1.60
C HIS A 70 -17.25 -25.79 3.04
N LEU A 71 -17.18 -24.92 4.06
CA LEU A 71 -17.29 -25.32 5.47
C LEU A 71 -18.66 -25.95 5.80
N ALA A 72 -19.73 -25.43 5.19
CA ALA A 72 -21.10 -25.86 5.42
C ALA A 72 -21.54 -27.06 4.56
N PHE A 73 -20.66 -27.60 3.70
CA PHE A 73 -21.00 -28.59 2.68
C PHE A 73 -22.09 -28.12 1.70
N ASP A 74 -22.20 -26.81 1.47
CA ASP A 74 -23.05 -26.25 0.42
C ASP A 74 -22.30 -26.24 -0.91
N ALA A 75 -22.76 -27.07 -1.85
CA ALA A 75 -22.12 -27.23 -3.14
C ALA A 75 -22.33 -26.03 -4.08
N GLY A 76 -23.39 -25.24 -3.89
CA GLY A 76 -23.78 -24.18 -4.85
C GLY A 76 -22.67 -23.15 -5.07
N PRO A 77 -22.33 -22.32 -4.06
CA PRO A 77 -21.29 -21.30 -4.20
C PRO A 77 -19.90 -21.87 -4.50
N VAL A 78 -19.63 -23.13 -4.13
CA VAL A 78 -18.36 -23.78 -4.46
C VAL A 78 -18.26 -24.08 -5.95
N LEU A 79 -19.32 -24.64 -6.55
CA LEU A 79 -19.35 -25.03 -7.96
C LEU A 79 -19.41 -23.83 -8.92
N GLU A 80 -19.88 -22.66 -8.47
CA GLU A 80 -19.85 -21.41 -9.25
C GLU A 80 -18.43 -20.97 -9.64
N HIS A 81 -17.42 -21.43 -8.90
CA HIS A 81 -16.02 -21.08 -9.11
C HIS A 81 -15.17 -22.25 -9.65
N ASP A 82 -15.79 -23.21 -10.33
CA ASP A 82 -15.05 -24.28 -11.00
C ASP A 82 -14.13 -23.74 -12.11
N GLY A 83 -12.99 -24.42 -12.31
CA GLY A 83 -12.00 -24.08 -13.33
C GLY A 83 -11.03 -22.95 -12.97
N ILE A 84 -10.20 -22.57 -13.95
CA ILE A 84 -9.11 -21.60 -13.76
C ILE A 84 -9.65 -20.18 -13.53
N GLU A 85 -10.68 -19.77 -14.28
CA GLU A 85 -11.24 -18.42 -14.15
C GLU A 85 -11.94 -18.24 -12.79
N GLY A 86 -12.66 -19.25 -12.30
CA GLY A 86 -13.21 -19.24 -10.94
C GLY A 86 -12.11 -19.08 -9.88
N ARG A 87 -11.03 -19.84 -9.97
CA ARG A 87 -9.86 -19.69 -9.07
C ARG A 87 -9.23 -18.30 -9.12
N ARG A 88 -9.22 -17.62 -10.29
CA ARG A 88 -8.71 -16.24 -10.40
C ARG A 88 -9.58 -15.24 -9.66
N LEU A 89 -10.91 -15.42 -9.69
CA LEU A 89 -11.84 -14.58 -8.92
C LEU A 89 -11.70 -14.79 -7.41
N LEU A 90 -11.41 -16.01 -6.97
CA LEU A 90 -11.13 -16.32 -5.57
C LEU A 90 -9.77 -15.78 -5.09
N ALA A 91 -8.78 -15.71 -5.98
CA ALA A 91 -7.42 -15.33 -5.66
C ALA A 91 -7.19 -13.81 -5.71
N TYR A 92 -7.72 -13.12 -6.73
CA TYR A 92 -7.42 -11.71 -6.98
C TYR A 92 -8.65 -10.85 -6.73
N ARG A 93 -8.44 -9.68 -6.12
CA ARG A 93 -9.46 -8.65 -5.98
C ARG A 93 -9.68 -7.94 -7.30
N ASP A 94 -10.78 -7.22 -7.40
CA ASP A 94 -11.09 -6.37 -8.54
C ASP A 94 -10.02 -5.27 -8.71
N THR A 95 -9.55 -4.68 -7.60
CA THR A 95 -8.43 -3.73 -7.64
C THR A 95 -7.12 -4.35 -8.13
N ASP A 96 -6.85 -5.63 -7.86
CA ASP A 96 -5.61 -6.29 -8.30
C ASP A 96 -5.62 -6.49 -9.82
N ARG A 97 -6.78 -6.88 -10.36
CA ARG A 97 -7.01 -6.99 -11.81
C ARG A 97 -6.93 -5.62 -12.50
N PHE A 98 -7.53 -4.60 -11.90
CA PHE A 98 -7.46 -3.22 -12.38
C PHE A 98 -6.01 -2.73 -12.47
N VAL A 99 -5.22 -2.89 -11.40
CA VAL A 99 -3.81 -2.52 -11.37
C VAL A 99 -3.01 -3.28 -12.42
N THR A 100 -3.30 -4.58 -12.60
CA THR A 100 -2.67 -5.39 -13.64
C THR A 100 -2.97 -4.86 -15.03
N GLY A 101 -4.23 -4.58 -15.34
CA GLY A 101 -4.61 -3.99 -16.63
C GLY A 101 -3.98 -2.62 -16.88
N ARG A 102 -3.84 -1.80 -15.83
CA ARG A 102 -3.32 -0.44 -15.94
C ARG A 102 -1.80 -0.37 -16.05
N THR A 103 -1.10 -1.26 -15.36
CA THR A 103 0.35 -1.16 -15.17
C THR A 103 1.12 -2.35 -15.75
N GLY A 104 0.49 -3.50 -15.98
CA GLY A 104 1.16 -4.76 -16.31
C GLY A 104 1.99 -5.37 -15.17
N LEU A 105 1.97 -4.77 -13.97
CA LEU A 105 2.47 -5.41 -12.75
C LEU A 105 1.36 -6.30 -12.20
N ILE A 106 1.71 -7.46 -11.65
CA ILE A 106 0.76 -8.40 -11.07
C ILE A 106 0.92 -8.31 -9.54
N PRO A 107 -0.03 -7.69 -8.81
CA PRO A 107 -0.06 -7.77 -7.35
C PRO A 107 -0.14 -9.23 -6.89
N LEU A 108 0.46 -9.54 -5.74
CA LEU A 108 0.31 -10.87 -5.15
C LEU A 108 -1.14 -11.09 -4.69
N SER A 109 -1.60 -12.33 -4.74
CA SER A 109 -2.93 -12.69 -4.24
C SER A 109 -2.98 -12.63 -2.72
N VAL A 110 -3.94 -11.88 -2.16
CA VAL A 110 -4.20 -11.88 -0.71
C VAL A 110 -4.70 -13.24 -0.20
N SER A 111 -5.39 -14.01 -1.05
CA SER A 111 -6.02 -15.27 -0.69
C SER A 111 -5.18 -16.52 -0.99
N ALA A 112 -4.17 -16.41 -1.87
CA ALA A 112 -3.43 -17.57 -2.38
C ALA A 112 -1.89 -17.41 -2.40
N ASP A 113 -1.35 -16.22 -2.10
CA ASP A 113 0.10 -15.97 -2.04
C ASP A 113 0.56 -15.56 -0.62
N ARG A 114 1.82 -15.09 -0.53
CA ARG A 114 2.49 -14.70 0.72
C ARG A 114 1.91 -13.44 1.39
N LEU A 115 0.87 -12.81 0.84
CA LEU A 115 0.21 -11.63 1.41
C LEU A 115 -0.86 -11.97 2.47
N ALA A 116 -1.28 -13.23 2.61
CA ALA A 116 -2.34 -13.61 3.55
C ALA A 116 -2.02 -13.23 5.01
N HIS A 117 -0.81 -13.52 5.50
CA HIS A 117 -0.41 -13.20 6.88
C HIS A 117 -0.32 -11.69 7.16
N PRO A 118 0.35 -10.87 6.31
CA PRO A 118 0.28 -9.41 6.41
C PRO A 118 -1.16 -8.88 6.41
N ALA A 119 -2.03 -9.38 5.52
CA ALA A 119 -3.42 -8.91 5.44
C ALA A 119 -4.25 -9.26 6.69
N MET A 120 -4.07 -10.46 7.26
CA MET A 120 -4.68 -10.82 8.56
C MET A 120 -4.24 -9.87 9.68
N ARG A 121 -2.94 -9.52 9.73
CA ARG A 121 -2.43 -8.52 10.68
C ARG A 121 -3.00 -7.12 10.37
N CYS A 122 -3.07 -6.74 9.10
CA CYS A 122 -3.64 -5.46 8.68
C CYS A 122 -5.11 -5.34 9.11
N ALA A 123 -5.90 -6.41 9.04
CA ALA A 123 -7.28 -6.41 9.51
C ALA A 123 -7.38 -6.15 11.03
N VAL A 124 -6.45 -6.69 11.82
CA VAL A 124 -6.36 -6.39 13.27
C VAL A 124 -6.00 -4.92 13.50
N ILE A 125 -5.04 -4.37 12.74
CA ILE A 125 -4.68 -2.95 12.81
C ILE A 125 -5.87 -2.07 12.42
N GLN A 126 -6.59 -2.40 11.34
CA GLN A 126 -7.82 -1.69 10.94
C GLN A 126 -8.86 -1.69 12.06
N ALA A 127 -9.05 -2.81 12.78
CA ALA A 127 -9.96 -2.88 13.91
C ALA A 127 -9.49 -2.03 15.12
N LYS A 128 -8.18 -2.01 15.40
CA LYS A 128 -7.59 -1.14 16.44
C LYS A 128 -7.78 0.34 16.09
N ILE A 129 -7.53 0.73 14.84
CA ILE A 129 -7.81 2.08 14.33
C ILE A 129 -9.30 2.40 14.48
N ALA A 130 -10.18 1.48 14.08
CA ALA A 130 -11.63 1.70 14.14
C ALA A 130 -12.14 1.95 15.57
N ARG A 131 -11.56 1.27 16.56
CA ARG A 131 -11.86 1.48 17.98
C ARG A 131 -11.52 2.91 18.44
N ASP A 132 -10.40 3.46 17.98
CA ASP A 132 -9.84 4.71 18.52
C ASP A 132 -10.20 5.96 17.67
N ALA A 133 -10.39 5.78 16.36
CA ALA A 133 -10.61 6.86 15.39
C ALA A 133 -11.81 6.64 14.46
N GLY A 134 -12.61 5.58 14.69
CA GLY A 134 -13.73 5.20 13.83
C GLY A 134 -13.31 4.39 12.59
N PRO A 135 -14.23 3.61 12.01
CA PRO A 135 -13.93 2.77 10.86
C PRO A 135 -13.48 3.62 9.66
N GLN A 136 -12.48 3.11 8.94
CA GLN A 136 -11.97 3.75 7.73
C GLN A 136 -12.48 2.99 6.49
N ALA A 137 -13.00 3.71 5.50
CA ALA A 137 -13.42 3.11 4.25
C ALA A 137 -12.20 2.63 3.44
N ARG A 138 -12.30 1.41 2.87
CA ARG A 138 -11.17 0.76 2.18
C ARG A 138 -10.88 1.29 0.78
N ASP A 139 -11.78 2.14 0.25
CA ASP A 139 -11.63 2.82 -1.05
C ASP A 139 -10.77 4.11 -0.96
N GLY A 140 -10.18 4.35 0.21
CA GLY A 140 -9.36 5.54 0.50
C GLY A 140 -10.14 6.85 0.57
N SER A 141 -11.47 6.81 0.75
CA SER A 141 -12.27 8.01 1.04
C SER A 141 -12.11 8.53 2.48
N GLY A 142 -11.58 7.69 3.38
CA GLY A 142 -11.20 8.06 4.75
C GLY A 142 -9.74 8.53 4.85
N ARG A 143 -9.10 8.23 5.99
CA ARG A 143 -7.67 8.54 6.26
C ARG A 143 -6.73 7.36 6.03
N LEU A 144 -7.24 6.24 5.52
CA LEU A 144 -6.48 5.02 5.25
C LEU A 144 -6.65 4.63 3.79
N ALA A 145 -5.54 4.51 3.08
CA ALA A 145 -5.49 4.14 1.68
C ALA A 145 -4.54 2.95 1.48
N GLU A 146 -4.99 1.97 0.71
CA GLU A 146 -4.11 0.91 0.23
C GLU A 146 -3.20 1.46 -0.88
N VAL A 147 -1.92 1.12 -0.82
CA VAL A 147 -0.92 1.58 -1.80
C VAL A 147 -0.09 0.40 -2.27
N TYR A 148 0.52 0.54 -3.44
CA TYR A 148 1.46 -0.44 -3.98
C TYR A 148 2.73 0.30 -4.43
N PRO A 149 3.79 0.32 -3.60
CA PRO A 149 5.01 1.09 -3.85
C PRO A 149 5.64 0.84 -5.21
N ALA A 150 5.76 -0.42 -5.64
CA ALA A 150 6.31 -0.75 -6.95
C ALA A 150 5.49 -0.15 -8.11
N ALA A 151 4.16 -0.09 -8.00
CA ALA A 151 3.32 0.54 -9.00
C ALA A 151 3.39 2.08 -8.94
N SER A 152 3.56 2.65 -7.75
CA SER A 152 3.75 4.10 -7.55
C SER A 152 5.07 4.57 -8.18
N LEU A 153 6.17 3.85 -7.88
CA LEU A 153 7.49 4.08 -8.49
C LEU A 153 7.43 4.01 -10.02
N LYS A 154 6.74 3.00 -10.56
CA LYS A 154 6.51 2.88 -12.00
C LYS A 154 5.73 4.08 -12.55
N GLY A 155 4.68 4.52 -11.87
CA GLY A 155 3.89 5.69 -12.25
C GLY A 155 4.69 6.99 -12.29
N TRP A 156 5.65 7.16 -11.38
CA TRP A 156 6.57 8.31 -11.36
C TRP A 156 7.80 8.16 -12.25
N GLY A 157 7.91 7.04 -12.97
CA GLY A 157 9.04 6.74 -13.85
C GLY A 157 10.35 6.58 -13.09
N ILE A 158 10.29 6.07 -11.85
CA ILE A 158 11.46 5.69 -11.05
C ILE A 158 11.73 4.21 -11.31
N HIS A 159 12.91 3.91 -11.84
CA HIS A 159 13.26 2.56 -12.27
C HIS A 159 13.77 1.73 -11.09
N ALA A 160 12.86 0.97 -10.47
CA ALA A 160 13.15 0.12 -9.32
C ALA A 160 12.80 -1.35 -9.60
N ARG A 161 13.36 -1.95 -10.66
CA ARG A 161 13.15 -3.40 -10.91
C ARG A 161 14.14 -4.22 -10.10
N GLY A 162 13.63 -5.07 -9.21
CA GLY A 162 14.45 -6.02 -8.45
C GLY A 162 15.35 -5.35 -7.41
N TYR A 163 14.88 -4.28 -6.76
CA TYR A 163 15.53 -3.69 -5.57
C TYR A 163 15.20 -4.43 -4.27
N LYS A 164 14.09 -5.20 -4.25
CA LYS A 164 13.71 -6.00 -3.08
C LYS A 164 14.61 -7.22 -2.93
N GLY A 165 15.18 -7.41 -1.74
CA GLY A 165 16.03 -8.56 -1.42
C GLY A 165 17.28 -8.20 -0.63
N ARG A 166 18.18 -9.18 -0.48
CA ARG A 166 19.46 -9.02 0.23
C ARG A 166 20.58 -9.50 -0.66
N GLY A 167 21.34 -8.57 -1.21
CA GLY A 167 22.48 -8.83 -2.10
C GLY A 167 23.02 -7.51 -2.66
N ALA A 168 24.27 -7.53 -3.12
CA ALA A 168 24.91 -6.35 -3.70
C ALA A 168 24.11 -5.75 -4.88
N PRO A 169 23.59 -6.56 -5.83
CA PRO A 169 22.79 -6.01 -6.94
C PRO A 169 21.49 -5.33 -6.49
N GLU A 170 20.83 -5.87 -5.46
CA GLU A 170 19.61 -5.30 -4.89
C GLU A 170 19.89 -3.97 -4.20
N THR A 171 20.97 -3.89 -3.40
CA THR A 171 21.40 -2.66 -2.72
C THR A 171 21.80 -1.57 -3.70
N GLU A 172 22.51 -1.91 -4.79
CA GLU A 172 22.86 -0.97 -5.85
C GLU A 172 21.60 -0.39 -6.52
N ARG A 173 20.63 -1.25 -6.88
CA ARG A 173 19.35 -0.81 -7.48
C ARG A 173 18.51 0.05 -6.54
N LEU A 174 18.49 -0.28 -5.24
CA LEU A 174 17.81 0.54 -4.25
C LEU A 174 18.45 1.93 -4.14
N SER A 175 19.79 1.98 -4.14
CA SER A 175 20.55 3.23 -4.15
C SER A 175 20.28 4.07 -5.41
N GLU A 176 20.19 3.44 -6.58
CA GLU A 176 19.80 4.10 -7.84
C GLU A 176 18.38 4.65 -7.78
N ALA A 177 17.42 3.86 -7.28
CA ALA A 177 16.03 4.30 -7.12
C ALA A 177 15.91 5.48 -6.15
N LEU A 178 16.67 5.47 -5.04
CA LEU A 178 16.72 6.58 -4.08
C LEU A 178 17.36 7.84 -4.68
N ALA A 179 18.39 7.68 -5.51
CA ALA A 179 19.01 8.78 -6.23
C ALA A 179 18.03 9.42 -7.22
N ASP A 180 17.32 8.62 -8.02
CA ASP A 180 16.30 9.09 -8.96
C ASP A 180 15.11 9.75 -8.23
N LEU A 181 14.67 9.18 -7.09
CA LEU A 181 13.67 9.80 -6.22
C LEU A 181 14.13 11.19 -5.77
N THR A 182 15.37 11.32 -5.28
CA THR A 182 15.92 12.61 -4.82
C THR A 182 15.97 13.63 -5.96
N LEU A 183 16.34 13.20 -7.17
CA LEU A 183 16.41 14.07 -8.34
C LEU A 183 15.02 14.58 -8.74
N LYS A 184 14.00 13.72 -8.68
CA LYS A 184 12.61 14.05 -9.04
C LYS A 184 11.84 14.76 -7.93
N ALA A 185 12.29 14.66 -6.68
CA ALA A 185 11.70 15.32 -5.53
C ALA A 185 12.74 16.17 -4.76
N PRO A 186 13.30 17.23 -5.38
CA PRO A 186 14.25 18.13 -4.70
C PRO A 186 13.61 18.91 -3.54
N TRP A 187 12.28 18.92 -3.46
CA TRP A 187 11.48 19.51 -2.38
C TRP A 187 11.39 18.63 -1.13
N LEU A 188 11.85 17.37 -1.20
CA LEU A 188 11.81 16.42 -0.09
C LEU A 188 13.17 16.40 0.62
N ASP A 189 13.22 16.92 1.85
CA ASP A 189 14.33 16.73 2.76
C ASP A 189 14.23 15.36 3.44
N LEU A 190 15.26 14.53 3.28
CA LEU A 190 15.33 13.20 3.91
C LEU A 190 15.82 13.26 5.36
N ALA A 191 16.14 14.44 5.91
CA ALA A 191 16.48 14.66 7.31
C ALA A 191 17.58 13.73 7.88
N GLY A 192 18.52 13.32 7.03
CA GLY A 192 19.63 12.43 7.40
C GLY A 192 19.35 10.93 7.22
N TYR A 193 18.13 10.52 6.90
CA TYR A 193 17.75 9.10 6.72
C TYR A 193 18.17 8.48 5.38
N ARG A 194 19.03 9.15 4.60
CA ARG A 194 19.44 8.67 3.27
C ARG A 194 20.07 7.27 3.33
N ASP A 195 20.95 7.03 4.29
CA ASP A 195 21.68 5.76 4.41
C ASP A 195 20.75 4.63 4.85
N ASP A 196 19.79 4.92 5.74
CA ASP A 196 18.76 3.97 6.18
C ASP A 196 17.86 3.53 5.01
N LEU A 197 17.42 4.50 4.19
CA LEU A 197 16.62 4.25 2.99
C LEU A 197 17.40 3.45 1.92
N ALA A 198 18.72 3.66 1.81
CA ALA A 198 19.57 2.90 0.89
C ALA A 198 19.85 1.47 1.39
N ALA A 199 19.72 1.22 2.70
CA ALA A 199 20.00 -0.06 3.33
C ALA A 199 18.76 -0.97 3.51
N SER A 200 17.55 -0.43 3.39
CA SER A 200 16.31 -1.16 3.63
C SER A 200 15.23 -0.86 2.58
N ASP A 201 14.87 -1.88 1.80
CA ASP A 201 13.74 -1.83 0.88
C ASP A 201 12.42 -1.62 1.63
N ASP A 202 12.27 -2.24 2.81
CA ASP A 202 11.10 -2.07 3.67
C ASP A 202 10.91 -0.57 4.05
N MET A 203 11.98 0.12 4.49
CA MET A 203 11.93 1.56 4.81
C MET A 203 11.69 2.45 3.58
N PHE A 204 12.30 2.12 2.44
CA PHE A 204 12.07 2.85 1.21
C PHE A 204 10.61 2.73 0.75
N ASP A 205 10.03 1.54 0.82
CA ASP A 205 8.63 1.30 0.48
C ASP A 205 7.67 2.04 1.42
N ALA A 206 8.00 2.15 2.72
CA ALA A 206 7.24 2.98 3.65
C ALA A 206 7.29 4.48 3.25
N LEU A 207 8.44 5.00 2.79
CA LEU A 207 8.51 6.36 2.26
C LEU A 207 7.63 6.52 1.02
N ILE A 208 7.72 5.60 0.05
CA ILE A 208 6.88 5.63 -1.15
C ILE A 208 5.39 5.54 -0.79
N ALA A 209 5.02 4.72 0.20
CA ALA A 209 3.65 4.64 0.70
C ALA A 209 3.16 5.99 1.26
N SER A 210 4.01 6.73 1.99
CA SER A 210 3.69 8.05 2.52
C SER A 210 3.51 9.09 1.41
N LEU A 211 4.35 9.04 0.37
CA LEU A 211 4.23 9.90 -0.81
C LEU A 211 2.95 9.59 -1.60
N THR A 212 2.59 8.31 -1.75
CA THR A 212 1.33 7.93 -2.40
C THR A 212 0.12 8.37 -1.56
N ALA A 213 0.21 8.30 -0.22
CA ALA A 213 -0.81 8.85 0.67
C ALA A 213 -1.02 10.35 0.45
N ARG A 214 0.04 11.12 0.20
CA ARG A 214 -0.09 12.53 -0.22
C ARG A 214 -0.86 12.66 -1.54
N ALA A 215 -0.56 11.84 -2.54
CA ALA A 215 -1.30 11.84 -3.81
C ALA A 215 -2.80 11.55 -3.59
N VAL A 216 -3.16 10.63 -2.68
CA VAL A 216 -4.55 10.36 -2.31
C VAL A 216 -5.20 11.60 -1.70
N SER A 217 -4.54 12.26 -0.75
CA SER A 217 -5.07 13.46 -0.09
C SER A 217 -5.32 14.63 -1.05
N LEU A 218 -4.53 14.72 -2.12
CA LEU A 218 -4.68 15.73 -3.18
C LEU A 218 -5.73 15.33 -4.23
N GLY A 219 -6.32 14.14 -4.14
CA GLY A 219 -7.21 13.60 -5.17
C GLY A 219 -6.49 13.22 -6.46
N HIS A 220 -5.17 13.06 -6.42
CA HIS A 220 -4.30 12.81 -7.58
C HIS A 220 -3.98 11.31 -7.76
N THR A 221 -4.97 10.45 -7.54
CA THR A 221 -4.86 9.01 -7.77
C THR A 221 -6.00 8.52 -8.66
N LEU A 222 -5.80 7.40 -9.34
CA LEU A 222 -6.90 6.75 -10.07
C LEU A 222 -7.95 6.30 -9.07
N ARG A 223 -9.15 6.89 -9.15
CA ARG A 223 -10.31 6.54 -8.32
C ARG A 223 -11.04 5.33 -8.92
N PRO A 224 -11.75 4.53 -8.09
CA PRO A 224 -12.63 3.50 -8.62
C PRO A 224 -13.73 4.15 -9.47
N ASP A 225 -13.98 3.58 -10.65
CA ASP A 225 -15.13 3.96 -11.46
C ASP A 225 -16.42 3.30 -10.95
N ALA A 226 -17.55 3.55 -11.62
CA ALA A 226 -18.84 3.01 -11.22
C ALA A 226 -18.89 1.47 -11.22
N GLY A 227 -18.08 0.80 -12.05
CA GLY A 227 -18.00 -0.67 -12.09
C GLY A 227 -17.25 -1.25 -10.89
N HIS A 228 -16.26 -0.53 -10.38
CA HIS A 228 -15.41 -1.00 -9.27
C HIS A 228 -15.81 -0.44 -7.90
N ALA A 229 -16.69 0.56 -7.83
CA ALA A 229 -17.00 1.28 -6.60
C ALA A 229 -17.47 0.39 -5.44
N ALA A 230 -18.27 -0.64 -5.72
CA ALA A 230 -18.73 -1.58 -4.70
C ALA A 230 -17.57 -2.44 -4.16
N ALA A 231 -16.80 -3.06 -5.07
CA ALA A 231 -15.64 -3.88 -4.73
C ALA A 231 -14.54 -3.06 -4.00
N ALA A 232 -14.35 -1.79 -4.38
CA ALA A 232 -13.40 -0.90 -3.71
C ALA A 232 -13.74 -0.69 -2.22
N LEU A 233 -15.03 -0.66 -1.86
CA LEU A 233 -15.47 -0.51 -0.46
C LEU A 233 -15.32 -1.81 0.34
N SER A 234 -15.60 -2.96 -0.27
CA SER A 234 -15.53 -4.28 0.38
C SER A 234 -14.12 -4.88 0.39
N GLU A 235 -13.48 -4.95 -0.77
CA GLU A 235 -12.18 -5.59 -1.00
C GLU A 235 -10.98 -4.65 -0.78
N GLY A 236 -11.21 -3.33 -0.89
CA GLY A 236 -10.18 -2.29 -0.88
C GLY A 236 -9.74 -1.83 -2.26
N TRP A 237 -9.07 -0.67 -2.32
CA TRP A 237 -8.62 -0.06 -3.57
C TRP A 237 -7.16 0.38 -3.52
N ILE A 238 -6.33 -0.20 -4.39
CA ILE A 238 -4.93 0.20 -4.55
C ILE A 238 -4.86 1.56 -5.25
N HIS A 239 -4.43 2.57 -4.52
CA HIS A 239 -4.25 3.91 -5.07
C HIS A 239 -3.00 4.01 -5.94
N LEU A 240 -3.19 4.18 -7.24
CA LEU A 240 -2.14 4.48 -8.20
C LEU A 240 -2.04 6.01 -8.41
N PRO A 241 -0.85 6.62 -8.22
CA PRO A 241 -0.64 8.03 -8.55
C PRO A 241 -1.00 8.33 -10.01
N ALA A 242 -1.79 9.38 -10.22
CA ALA A 242 -2.20 9.90 -11.52
C ALA A 242 -1.52 11.23 -11.87
N CYS A 243 -0.58 11.68 -11.04
CA CYS A 243 0.22 12.89 -11.23
C CYS A 243 1.73 12.56 -11.21
N PRO A 244 2.57 13.42 -11.81
CA PRO A 244 4.01 13.29 -11.67
C PRO A 244 4.45 13.61 -10.24
N LEU A 245 5.58 13.05 -9.79
CA LEU A 245 6.07 13.23 -8.42
C LEU A 245 6.26 14.71 -8.00
N PRO A 246 6.78 15.62 -8.86
CA PRO A 246 6.85 17.04 -8.52
C PRO A 246 5.50 17.70 -8.14
N ALA A 247 4.37 17.14 -8.60
CA ALA A 247 3.05 17.69 -8.27
C ALA A 247 2.61 17.43 -6.82
N LEU A 248 3.34 16.60 -6.06
CA LEU A 248 3.02 16.31 -4.65
C LEU A 248 3.41 17.44 -3.69
N ALA A 249 4.43 18.22 -4.04
CA ALA A 249 4.89 19.38 -3.28
C ALA A 249 3.72 20.34 -2.97
N GLY A 250 2.80 20.48 -3.93
CA GLY A 250 1.71 21.45 -3.86
C GLY A 250 2.23 22.89 -3.83
N THR A 251 1.31 23.84 -3.86
CA THR A 251 1.54 25.24 -3.44
C THR A 251 1.08 25.41 -2.02
#